data_AF-A0A4S3J4B9-F1
#
_entry.id   AF-A0A4S3J4B9-F1
#
_cell.length_a   1.000
_cell.length_b   1.000
_cell.length_c   1.000
_cell.angle_alpha   90.00
_cell.angle_beta   90.00
_cell.angle_gamma   90.00
#
_symmetry.space_group_name_H-M   'P 1'
#
loop_
_entity.id
_entity.type
_entity.pdbx_description
1 polymer ?
#
loop_
_entity_poly.entity_id
_entity_poly.type
_entity_poly.pdbx_seq_one_letter_code
_entity_poly.pdbx_strand_id
1 'polypeptide(L)' 'MTFCKKSTVPRIMVAARTNIALVLGFLYERVRLKTLVREVGSSLLFFGCRTGSQYLYQDELDEIVSWVIHSGFPGRT' A
#
# COMPACT_ATOMS: atom_id res chain seq x y z
N MET A 1 3.39 13.67 -0.50
CA MET A 1 2.57 12.79 0.35
C MET A 1 2.01 13.62 1.50
N THR A 2 0.73 13.94 1.49
CA THR A 2 0.12 14.64 2.64
C THR A 2 -0.18 13.62 3.74
N PHE A 3 0.46 13.75 4.89
CA PHE A 3 0.28 12.82 6.01
C PHE A 3 -0.92 13.26 6.86
N CYS A 4 -2.10 12.70 6.60
CA CYS A 4 -3.24 12.84 7.52
C CYS A 4 -3.09 11.86 8.68
N LYS A 5 -3.15 12.36 9.92
CA LYS A 5 -3.00 11.57 11.17
C LYS A 5 -4.18 10.63 11.45
N LYS A 6 -5.31 10.80 10.75
CA LYS A 6 -6.51 9.96 10.92
C LYS A 6 -6.34 8.61 10.22
N SER A 7 -6.56 7.51 10.94
CA SER A 7 -6.43 6.14 10.42
C SER A 7 -7.52 5.80 9.40
N THR A 8 -8.72 6.36 9.57
CA THR A 8 -9.93 6.11 8.74
C THR A 8 -9.88 6.75 7.36
N VAL A 9 -9.03 7.76 7.14
CA VAL A 9 -8.99 8.49 5.87
C VAL A 9 -8.31 7.63 4.79
N PRO A 10 -8.97 7.39 3.64
CA PRO A 10 -8.35 6.64 2.57
C PRO A 10 -7.19 7.42 1.96
N ARG A 11 -6.13 6.71 1.54
CA ARG A 11 -4.94 7.34 0.94
C ARG A 11 -4.62 6.75 -0.42
N ILE A 12 -4.35 7.65 -1.37
CA ILE A 12 -3.83 7.31 -2.69
C ILE A 12 -2.34 7.65 -2.68
N MET A 13 -1.52 6.65 -3.00
CA MET A 13 -0.07 6.75 -3.06
C MET A 13 0.36 6.49 -4.49
N VAL A 14 1.23 7.35 -5.01
CA VAL A 14 1.80 7.19 -6.34
C VAL A 14 3.31 7.15 -6.16
N ALA A 15 3.94 6.07 -6.61
CA ALA A 15 5.38 5.94 -6.60
C ALA A 15 5.90 5.41 -7.93
N ALA A 16 7.11 5.84 -8.28
CA ALA A 16 7.84 5.35 -9.43
C ALA A 16 9.28 5.07 -9.00
N ARG A 17 9.85 3.99 -9.53
CA ARG A 17 11.23 3.57 -9.26
C ARG A 17 11.55 3.52 -7.75
N THR A 18 12.58 4.25 -7.31
CA THR A 18 13.18 4.20 -5.97
C THR A 18 12.28 4.72 -4.86
N ASN A 19 11.25 5.51 -5.19
CA ASN A 19 10.29 6.01 -4.20
C ASN A 19 9.38 4.91 -3.64
N ILE A 20 9.53 3.66 -4.11
CA ILE A 20 8.85 2.48 -3.57
C ILE A 20 9.23 2.22 -2.10
N ALA A 21 10.50 2.42 -1.71
CA ALA A 21 10.96 2.14 -0.35
C ALA A 21 10.23 3.01 0.70
N LEU A 22 10.00 4.28 0.36
CA LEU A 22 9.26 5.22 1.21
C LEU A 22 7.77 4.82 1.33
N VAL A 23 7.16 4.41 0.21
CA VAL A 23 5.77 3.92 0.21
C VAL A 23 5.65 2.65 1.04
N LEU A 24 6.59 1.72 0.90
CA LEU A 24 6.60 0.45 1.60
C LEU A 24 6.60 0.63 3.11
N GLY A 25 7.52 1.44 3.66
CA GLY A 25 7.57 1.69 5.11
C GLY A 25 6.25 2.24 5.66
N PHE A 26 5.57 3.05 4.87
CA PHE A 26 4.25 3.57 5.23
C PHE A 26 3.13 2.53 5.11
N LEU A 27 3.21 1.65 4.11
CA LEU A 27 2.24 0.57 3.92
C LEU A 27 2.37 -0.46 5.06
N TYR A 28 3.60 -0.78 5.48
CA TYR A 28 3.86 -1.58 6.67
C TYR A 28 3.24 -0.97 7.92
N GLU A 29 3.40 0.34 8.13
CA GLU A 29 2.78 1.01 9.27
C GLU A 29 1.24 0.93 9.20
N ARG A 30 0.64 1.00 8.02
CA ARG A 30 -0.81 0.80 7.84
C ARG A 30 -1.25 -0.62 8.14
N VAL A 31 -0.48 -1.63 7.72
CA VAL A 31 -0.75 -3.04 8.06
C VAL A 31 -0.66 -3.26 9.57
N ARG A 32 0.37 -2.72 10.22
CA ARG A 32 0.53 -2.77 11.69
C ARG A 32 -0.64 -2.09 12.41
N LEU A 33 -1.05 -0.92 11.93
CA LEU A 33 -2.21 -0.19 12.47
C LEU A 33 -3.51 -0.96 12.27
N LYS A 34 -3.66 -1.73 11.18
CA LYS A 34 -4.83 -2.58 10.94
C LYS A 34 -4.92 -3.73 11.95
N THR A 35 -3.78 -4.28 12.37
CA THR A 35 -3.72 -5.30 13.43
C THR A 35 -4.08 -4.72 14.80
N LEU A 36 -3.75 -3.45 15.05
CA LEU A 36 -3.98 -2.79 16.34
C LEU A 36 -5.36 -2.12 16.46
N VAL A 37 -5.83 -1.51 15.37
CA VAL A 37 -7.05 -0.68 15.29
C VAL A 37 -7.89 -1.15 14.11
N ARG A 38 -9.12 -1.57 14.39
CA ARG A 38 -10.01 -2.23 13.41
C ARG A 38 -10.49 -1.33 12.25
N GLU A 39 -10.28 -0.02 12.36
CA GLU A 39 -10.71 0.96 11.34
C GLU A 39 -9.51 1.67 10.69
N VAL A 40 -9.01 1.07 9.61
CA VAL A 40 -8.03 1.67 8.70
C VAL A 40 -8.69 1.94 7.36
N GLY A 41 -8.56 3.17 6.87
CA GLY A 41 -9.08 3.60 5.58
C GLY A 41 -8.38 2.91 4.41
N SER A 42 -9.11 2.74 3.30
CA SER A 42 -8.59 2.10 2.09
C SER A 42 -7.31 2.78 1.58
N SER A 43 -6.37 1.99 1.09
CA SER A 43 -5.09 2.48 0.57
C SER A 43 -4.88 1.97 -0.84
N LEU A 44 -4.65 2.88 -1.79
CA LEU A 44 -4.45 2.58 -3.20
C LEU A 44 -3.04 3.00 -3.61
N LEU A 45 -2.27 2.08 -4.17
CA LEU A 45 -0.91 2.33 -4.65
C LEU A 45 -0.89 2.21 -6.18
N PHE A 46 -0.51 3.30 -6.85
CA PHE A 46 -0.13 3.28 -8.26
C PHE A 46 1.39 3.22 -8.35
N PHE A 47 1.88 2.10 -8.89
CA PHE A 47 3.29 1.90 -9.16
C PHE A 47 3.56 1.77 -10.65
N GLY A 48 4.60 2.46 -11.12
CA GLY A 48 5.04 2.42 -12.51
C GLY A 48 6.54 2.20 -12.64
N CYS A 49 6.93 1.27 -13.52
CA CYS A 49 8.32 1.02 -13.92
C CYS A 49 8.45 0.98 -15.44
N ARG A 50 9.66 1.27 -15.96
CA ARG A 50 9.95 1.19 -17.40
C ARG A 50 10.20 -0.23 -17.88
N THR A 51 10.73 -1.09 -17.02
CA THR A 51 11.11 -2.48 -17.33
C THR A 51 10.91 -3.33 -16.07
N GLY A 52 10.50 -4.59 -16.22
CA GLY A 52 10.23 -5.49 -15.08
C GLY A 52 11.44 -5.70 -14.15
N SER A 53 12.66 -5.60 -14.68
CA SER A 53 13.91 -5.68 -13.90
C SER A 53 14.14 -4.48 -12.96
N GLN A 54 13.42 -3.37 -13.15
CA GLN A 54 13.49 -2.20 -12.27
C GLN A 54 12.43 -2.24 -11.16
N TYR A 55 11.64 -3.31 -11.12
CA TYR A 55 10.67 -3.55 -10.07
C TYR A 55 11.41 -4.12 -8.86
N LEU A 56 12.04 -3.23 -8.10
CA LEU A 56 12.61 -3.60 -6.81
C LEU A 56 11.47 -3.77 -5.79
N TYR A 57 11.58 -4.79 -4.93
CA TYR A 57 10.61 -5.14 -3.88
C TYR A 57 9.28 -5.75 -4.38
N GLN A 58 9.34 -6.66 -5.35
CA GLN A 58 8.16 -7.38 -5.85
C GLN A 58 7.50 -8.23 -4.76
N ASP A 59 8.29 -9.02 -4.06
CA ASP A 59 7.80 -9.98 -3.08
C ASP A 59 7.13 -9.26 -1.90
N GLU A 60 7.74 -8.19 -1.39
CA GLU A 60 7.16 -7.40 -0.29
C GLU A 60 5.86 -6.70 -0.72
N LEU A 61 5.77 -6.25 -1.97
CA LEU A 61 4.54 -5.66 -2.48
C LEU A 61 3.44 -6.71 -2.62
N ASP A 62 3.77 -7.92 -3.07
CA ASP A 62 2.80 -9.03 -3.17
C ASP A 62 2.28 -9.44 -1.79
N GLU A 63 3.17 -9.56 -0.79
CA GLU A 63 2.79 -9.83 0.59
C GLU A 63 1.81 -8.78 1.11
N ILE A 64 2.12 -7.49 0.93
CA ILE A 64 1.25 -6.44 1.45
C ILE A 64 -0.07 -6.37 0.68
N VAL A 65 -0.07 -6.61 -0.64
CA VAL A 65 -1.30 -6.71 -1.43
C VAL A 65 -2.15 -7.87 -0.96
N SER A 66 -1.57 -9.03 -0.67
CA SER A 66 -2.28 -10.19 -0.09
C SER A 66 -2.95 -9.86 1.25
N TRP A 67 -2.26 -9.10 2.12
CA TRP A 67 -2.82 -8.58 3.38
C TRP A 67 -3.94 -7.55 3.20
N VAL A 68 -3.93 -6.82 2.08
CA VAL A 68 -4.95 -5.80 1.76
C VAL A 68 -6.18 -6.43 1.10
N ILE A 69 -6.01 -7.38 0.16
CA ILE A 69 -7.10 -8.00 -0.61
C ILE A 69 -8.02 -8.85 0.28
N HIS A 70 -7.51 -9.50 1.33
CA HIS A 70 -8.33 -10.26 2.27
C HIS A 70 -9.38 -9.44 3.04
N SER A 71 -9.42 -8.11 2.91
CA SER A 71 -10.31 -7.27 3.75
C SER A 71 -11.12 -6.23 3.01
N GLY A 72 -11.25 -6.29 1.69
CA GLY A 72 -12.20 -5.43 1.00
C GLY A 72 -11.92 -5.17 -0.47
N PHE A 73 -12.40 -6.08 -1.32
CA PHE A 73 -12.79 -5.71 -2.68
C PHE A 73 -13.99 -6.59 -3.11
N PRO A 74 -15.24 -6.20 -2.79
CA PRO A 74 -16.39 -6.77 -3.48
C PRO A 74 -16.41 -6.13 -4.88
N GLY A 75 -15.93 -6.86 -5.88
CA GLY A 75 -16.08 -6.45 -7.28
C GLY A 75 -14.77 -6.32 -8.04
N ARG A 76 -14.21 -7.45 -8.43
CA ARG A 76 -13.41 -7.56 -9.65
C ARG A 76 -13.94 -8.77 -10.43
N THR A 77 -15.09 -8.56 -11.08
CA THR A 77 -15.48 -9.30 -12.30
C THR A 77 -15.01 -8.49 -13.48
#